data_AF-A0A955C246-F1
#
_entry.id   AF-A0A955C246-F1
#
_cell.length_a   1.000
_cell.length_b   1.000
_cell.length_c   1.000
_cell.angle_alpha   90.00
_cell.angle_beta   90.00
_cell.angle_gamma   90.00
#
_symmetry.space_group_name_H-M   'P 1'
#
loop_
_entity.id
_entity.type
_entity.pdbx_description
1 polymer ?
#
loop_
_entity_poly.entity_id
_entity_poly.type
_entity_poly.pdbx_seq_one_letter_code
_entity_poly.pdbx_strand_id
1 'polypeptide(L)'
;MFYHVTQLLPLAAGAVGDVVSGAEEAAVSATPNVQNMAAETVGSSRDAVMDTFSEAFMPLITLAPKVLAAVVIVALGFVLAKLAAKLITALGDTIGLQTAAERSGLAGSMKDVGIERTVPSIVGLIVFWLFMCVSFMAGFKVLGLAAVSDAIQQVVNYIPNLLIATVVIVVGLLVANLLRGIIATSADRVGLSYANQLAAASYYVLASISIYIAAKTLVPELELVGQLLLIAFAGLALGCGLALGLGGRDVVGGILAGYYIRQRFQAGDHVRLGEMEGTVREVGPVATIIESEHDGLMHRHSIPNAMMLKDGVR
;
A
#
# COMPACT_ATOMS: atom_id res chain seq x y z
N MET A 1 -123.19 -0.40 36.51
CA MET A 1 -121.88 -0.62 37.15
C MET A 1 -121.29 -1.85 36.49
N PHE A 2 -120.27 -1.85 35.64
CA PHE A 2 -119.20 -0.90 35.41
C PHE A 2 -118.80 -0.99 33.93
N TYR A 3 -118.64 0.17 33.31
CA TYR A 3 -117.82 0.37 32.12
C TYR A 3 -116.33 0.14 32.49
N HIS A 4 -115.54 -0.25 31.50
CA HIS A 4 -114.06 -0.13 31.44
C HIS A 4 -113.17 -1.15 32.18
N VAL A 5 -113.11 -2.40 31.70
CA VAL A 5 -111.81 -3.14 31.59
C VAL A 5 -111.87 -4.10 30.39
N THR A 6 -112.31 -3.61 29.23
CA THR A 6 -112.38 -4.36 27.97
C THR A 6 -111.55 -3.65 26.90
N GLN A 7 -110.31 -3.22 27.19
CA GLN A 7 -109.47 -2.58 26.15
C GLN A 7 -107.94 -2.76 26.24
N LEU A 8 -107.37 -3.45 27.24
CA LEU A 8 -105.90 -3.53 27.39
C LEU A 8 -105.24 -4.86 27.01
N LEU A 9 -105.98 -5.86 26.54
CA LEU A 9 -105.39 -7.12 26.05
C LEU A 9 -105.00 -7.14 24.55
N PRO A 10 -105.57 -6.36 23.62
CA PRO A 10 -105.12 -6.39 22.21
C PRO A 10 -103.88 -5.55 21.92
N LEU A 11 -103.52 -4.60 22.80
CA LEU A 11 -102.43 -3.64 22.58
C LEU A 11 -101.02 -4.23 22.75
N ALA A 12 -100.86 -5.30 23.53
CA ALA A 12 -99.58 -5.99 23.70
C ALA A 12 -99.27 -6.99 22.58
N ALA A 13 -100.30 -7.48 21.85
CA ALA A 13 -100.11 -8.45 20.76
C ALA A 13 -99.72 -7.78 19.44
N GLY A 14 -100.27 -6.58 19.15
CA GLY A 14 -99.91 -5.80 17.95
C GLY A 14 -98.50 -5.21 18.02
N ALA A 15 -98.08 -4.70 19.18
CA ALA A 15 -96.76 -4.09 19.36
C ALA A 15 -95.60 -5.11 19.28
N VAL A 16 -95.83 -6.38 19.64
CA VAL A 16 -94.83 -7.45 19.47
C VAL A 16 -94.77 -7.90 18.01
N GLY A 17 -95.90 -7.90 17.28
CA GLY A 17 -95.93 -8.19 15.85
C GLY A 17 -95.21 -7.14 15.00
N ASP A 18 -95.40 -5.85 15.29
CA ASP A 18 -94.75 -4.75 14.55
C ASP A 18 -93.24 -4.64 14.87
N VAL A 19 -92.82 -4.96 16.09
CA VAL A 19 -91.39 -5.00 16.47
C VAL A 19 -90.68 -6.22 15.88
N VAL A 20 -91.34 -7.37 15.78
CA VAL A 20 -90.80 -8.58 15.12
C VAL A 20 -90.77 -8.41 13.60
N SER A 21 -91.82 -7.83 13.01
CA SER A 21 -91.90 -7.47 11.58
C SER A 21 -90.82 -6.47 11.19
N GLY A 22 -90.64 -5.40 11.96
CA GLY A 22 -89.59 -4.40 11.73
C GLY A 22 -88.16 -4.94 11.97
N ALA A 23 -88.00 -5.94 12.85
CA ALA A 23 -86.73 -6.62 13.07
C ALA A 23 -86.38 -7.63 11.95
N GLU A 24 -87.37 -8.31 11.35
CA GLU A 24 -87.17 -9.16 10.17
C GLU A 24 -86.83 -8.34 8.92
N GLU A 25 -87.50 -7.21 8.70
CA GLU A 25 -87.22 -6.31 7.56
C GLU A 25 -85.85 -5.61 7.69
N ALA A 26 -85.43 -5.27 8.92
CA ALA A 26 -84.09 -4.79 9.23
C ALA A 26 -83.01 -5.89 9.11
N ALA A 27 -83.33 -7.16 9.42
CA ALA A 27 -82.38 -8.29 9.30
C ALA A 27 -82.19 -8.77 7.85
N VAL A 28 -83.23 -8.69 7.01
CA VAL A 28 -83.16 -9.01 5.57
C VAL A 28 -82.42 -7.91 4.79
N SER A 29 -82.49 -6.64 5.24
CA SER A 29 -81.69 -5.55 4.65
C SER A 29 -80.25 -5.47 5.20
N ALA A 30 -79.98 -6.05 6.37
CA ALA A 30 -78.66 -6.07 7.00
C ALA A 30 -77.82 -7.33 6.70
N THR A 31 -78.34 -8.29 5.92
CA THR A 31 -77.51 -9.37 5.38
C THR A 31 -76.81 -8.85 4.13
N PRO A 32 -75.49 -8.56 4.17
CA PRO A 32 -74.80 -8.11 2.98
C PRO A 32 -74.95 -9.19 1.92
N ASN A 33 -75.45 -8.80 0.75
CA ASN A 33 -75.69 -9.74 -0.33
C ASN A 33 -74.37 -10.43 -0.67
N VAL A 34 -74.25 -11.70 -0.27
CA VAL A 34 -72.99 -12.46 -0.31
C VAL A 34 -72.45 -12.55 -1.74
N GLN A 35 -73.35 -12.49 -2.74
CA GLN A 35 -73.00 -12.36 -4.16
C GLN A 35 -72.34 -11.02 -4.51
N ASN A 36 -72.79 -9.90 -3.92
CA ASN A 36 -72.17 -8.59 -4.15
C ASN A 36 -70.82 -8.48 -3.44
N MET A 37 -70.68 -9.00 -2.21
CA MET A 37 -69.39 -9.05 -1.51
C MET A 37 -68.37 -9.95 -2.24
N ALA A 38 -68.79 -11.11 -2.76
CA ALA A 38 -67.92 -11.99 -3.53
C ALA A 38 -67.49 -11.32 -4.85
N ALA A 39 -68.41 -10.62 -5.53
CA ALA A 39 -68.10 -9.87 -6.75
C ALA A 39 -67.13 -8.70 -6.49
N GLU A 40 -67.33 -7.95 -5.40
CA GLU A 40 -66.44 -6.85 -4.99
C GLU A 40 -65.05 -7.34 -4.55
N THR A 41 -64.97 -8.48 -3.84
CA THR A 41 -63.70 -9.07 -3.40
C THR A 41 -62.88 -9.62 -4.58
N VAL A 42 -63.57 -10.26 -5.55
CA VAL A 42 -62.93 -10.74 -6.79
C VAL A 42 -62.51 -9.56 -7.68
N GLY A 43 -63.31 -8.49 -7.74
CA GLY A 43 -62.97 -7.24 -8.41
C GLY A 43 -61.72 -6.60 -7.81
N SER A 44 -61.68 -6.40 -6.49
CA SER A 44 -60.55 -5.76 -5.83
C SER A 44 -59.26 -6.59 -5.89
N SER A 45 -59.36 -7.92 -5.86
CA SER A 45 -58.19 -8.80 -6.03
C SER A 45 -57.65 -8.74 -7.47
N ARG A 46 -58.54 -8.66 -8.46
CA ARG A 46 -58.16 -8.50 -9.87
C ARG A 46 -57.50 -7.14 -10.10
N ASP A 47 -58.08 -6.08 -9.56
CA ASP A 47 -57.56 -4.73 -9.69
C ASP A 47 -56.23 -4.61 -8.94
N ALA A 48 -56.09 -5.17 -7.74
CA ALA A 48 -54.84 -5.21 -7.01
C ALA A 48 -53.72 -5.97 -7.76
N VAL A 49 -54.04 -7.09 -8.42
CA VAL A 49 -53.07 -7.82 -9.26
C VAL A 49 -52.67 -6.99 -10.48
N MET A 50 -53.63 -6.33 -11.12
CA MET A 50 -53.39 -5.53 -12.32
C MET A 50 -52.64 -4.24 -12.01
N ASP A 51 -52.93 -3.61 -10.87
CA ASP A 51 -52.22 -2.47 -10.33
C ASP A 51 -50.79 -2.86 -9.93
N THR A 52 -50.61 -3.98 -9.22
CA THR A 52 -49.26 -4.49 -8.89
C THR A 52 -48.45 -4.75 -10.16
N PHE A 53 -49.07 -5.30 -11.21
CA PHE A 53 -48.40 -5.53 -12.48
C PHE A 53 -48.05 -4.22 -13.20
N SER A 54 -48.97 -3.26 -13.24
CA SER A 54 -48.76 -1.93 -13.82
C SER A 54 -47.67 -1.14 -13.07
N GLU A 55 -47.69 -1.17 -11.74
CA GLU A 55 -46.69 -0.58 -10.86
C GLU A 55 -45.32 -1.24 -11.02
N ALA A 56 -45.26 -2.54 -11.29
CA ALA A 56 -44.01 -3.25 -11.59
C ALA A 56 -43.50 -2.98 -13.03
N PHE A 57 -44.40 -2.71 -13.99
CA PHE A 57 -44.05 -2.51 -15.39
C PHE A 57 -43.59 -1.08 -15.71
N MET A 58 -44.15 -0.07 -15.04
CA MET A 58 -43.76 1.34 -15.21
C MET A 58 -42.25 1.57 -14.98
N PRO A 59 -41.61 1.01 -13.93
CA PRO A 59 -40.16 1.05 -13.75
C PRO A 59 -39.37 0.51 -14.95
N LEU A 60 -39.86 -0.54 -15.61
CA LEU A 60 -39.18 -1.19 -16.75
C LEU A 60 -39.07 -0.25 -17.96
N ILE A 61 -40.14 0.51 -18.24
CA ILE A 61 -40.18 1.50 -19.32
C ILE A 61 -39.19 2.64 -19.05
N THR A 62 -39.04 3.04 -17.78
CA THR A 62 -38.03 4.05 -17.39
C THR A 62 -36.60 3.51 -17.39
N LEU A 63 -36.40 2.20 -17.36
CA LEU A 63 -35.09 1.56 -17.41
C LEU A 63 -34.52 1.51 -18.83
N ALA A 64 -35.37 1.35 -19.85
CA ALA A 64 -34.97 1.28 -21.26
C ALA A 64 -34.04 2.44 -21.71
N PRO A 65 -34.38 3.73 -21.48
CA PRO A 65 -33.47 4.83 -21.83
C PRO A 65 -32.18 4.84 -20.99
N LYS A 66 -32.22 4.39 -19.72
CA LYS A 66 -31.03 4.30 -18.87
C LYS A 66 -30.06 3.21 -19.35
N VAL A 67 -30.59 2.07 -19.78
CA VAL A 67 -29.80 0.99 -20.38
C VAL A 67 -29.14 1.46 -21.66
N LEU A 68 -29.89 2.14 -22.54
CA LEU A 68 -29.32 2.70 -23.77
C LEU A 68 -28.19 3.70 -23.47
N ALA A 69 -28.40 4.62 -22.53
CA ALA A 69 -27.38 5.57 -22.10
C ALA A 69 -26.12 4.88 -21.55
N ALA A 70 -26.27 3.85 -20.73
CA ALA A 70 -25.14 3.10 -20.21
C ALA A 70 -24.38 2.32 -21.28
N VAL A 71 -25.08 1.72 -22.25
CA VAL A 71 -24.44 1.06 -23.40
C VAL A 71 -23.61 2.06 -24.21
N VAL A 72 -24.14 3.26 -24.46
CA VAL A 72 -23.42 4.33 -25.17
C VAL A 72 -22.17 4.75 -24.38
N ILE A 73 -22.28 4.91 -23.06
CA ILE A 73 -21.15 5.25 -22.18
C ILE A 73 -20.07 4.16 -22.24
N VAL A 74 -20.44 2.89 -22.15
CA VAL A 74 -19.49 1.76 -22.22
C VAL A 74 -18.84 1.69 -23.61
N ALA A 75 -19.60 1.93 -24.69
CA ALA A 75 -19.05 1.96 -26.05
C ALA A 75 -18.05 3.10 -26.25
N LEU A 76 -18.33 4.30 -25.75
CA LEU A 76 -17.38 5.43 -25.75
C LEU A 76 -16.15 5.09 -24.90
N GLY A 77 -16.38 4.49 -23.74
CA GLY A 77 -15.36 3.96 -22.85
C GLY A 77 -14.40 2.98 -23.52
N PHE A 78 -14.92 2.07 -24.35
CA PHE A 78 -14.11 1.13 -25.14
C PHE A 78 -13.08 1.83 -26.03
N VAL A 79 -13.52 2.88 -26.73
CA VAL A 79 -12.65 3.63 -27.64
C VAL A 79 -11.56 4.36 -26.85
N LEU A 80 -11.93 5.02 -25.75
CA LEU A 80 -10.98 5.72 -24.87
C LEU A 80 -9.98 4.74 -24.23
N ALA A 81 -10.44 3.58 -23.77
CA ALA A 81 -9.61 2.53 -23.18
C ALA A 81 -8.54 2.05 -24.17
N LYS A 82 -8.93 1.79 -25.42
CA LYS A 82 -8.01 1.35 -26.47
C LYS A 82 -6.96 2.40 -26.80
N LEU A 83 -7.34 3.67 -26.83
CA LEU A 83 -6.42 4.79 -27.06
C LEU A 83 -5.42 4.93 -25.91
N ALA A 84 -5.90 4.91 -24.67
CA ALA A 84 -5.06 5.01 -23.47
C ALA A 84 -4.07 3.85 -23.37
N ALA A 85 -4.52 2.62 -23.61
CA ALA A 85 -3.66 1.44 -23.60
C ALA A 85 -2.53 1.52 -24.62
N LYS A 86 -2.84 2.01 -25.83
CA LYS A 86 -1.84 2.19 -26.89
C LYS A 86 -0.83 3.27 -26.51
N LEU A 87 -1.28 4.38 -25.92
CA LEU A 87 -0.41 5.47 -25.46
C LEU A 87 0.55 4.99 -24.36
N ILE A 88 0.03 4.31 -23.33
CA ILE A 88 0.85 3.81 -22.22
C ILE A 88 1.87 2.77 -22.69
N THR A 89 1.48 1.86 -23.59
CA THR A 89 2.41 0.89 -24.17
C THR A 89 3.57 1.61 -24.88
N ALA A 90 3.25 2.58 -25.73
CA ALA A 90 4.26 3.36 -26.46
C ALA A 90 5.19 4.15 -25.54
N LEU A 91 4.66 4.75 -24.46
CA LEU A 91 5.45 5.45 -23.46
C LEU A 91 6.37 4.48 -22.70
N GLY A 92 5.85 3.31 -22.30
CA GLY A 92 6.64 2.28 -21.60
C GLY A 92 7.79 1.74 -22.44
N ASP A 93 7.58 1.56 -23.73
CA ASP A 93 8.63 1.21 -24.69
C ASP A 93 9.68 2.32 -24.80
N THR A 94 9.26 3.58 -24.83
CA THR A 94 10.16 4.75 -24.94
C THR A 94 11.05 4.93 -23.70
N ILE A 95 10.52 4.65 -22.51
CA ILE A 95 11.25 4.78 -21.23
C ILE A 95 12.20 3.59 -21.00
N GLY A 96 12.10 2.53 -21.81
CA GLY A 96 12.95 1.34 -21.66
C GLY A 96 12.51 0.43 -20.51
N LEU A 97 11.21 0.39 -20.21
CA LEU A 97 10.65 -0.46 -19.15
C LEU A 97 10.96 -1.96 -19.38
N GLN A 98 11.02 -2.38 -20.65
CA GLN A 98 11.45 -3.73 -21.02
C GLN A 98 12.89 -4.02 -20.56
N THR A 99 13.83 -3.09 -20.79
CA THR A 99 15.23 -3.21 -20.36
C THR A 99 15.36 -3.27 -18.83
N ALA A 100 14.55 -2.50 -18.12
CA ALA A 100 14.51 -2.55 -16.66
C ALA A 100 14.02 -3.93 -16.14
N ALA A 101 13.00 -4.50 -16.79
CA ALA A 101 12.48 -5.82 -16.46
C ALA A 101 13.45 -6.96 -16.79
N GLU A 102 14.26 -6.82 -17.83
CA GLU A 102 15.33 -7.78 -18.15
C GLU A 102 16.44 -7.73 -17.11
N ARG A 103 16.85 -6.53 -16.67
CA ARG A 103 17.88 -6.37 -15.63
C ARG A 103 17.44 -6.84 -14.24
N SER A 104 16.14 -6.79 -13.93
CA SER A 104 15.60 -7.31 -12.67
C SER A 104 15.40 -8.82 -12.67
N GLY A 105 15.57 -9.50 -13.81
CA GLY A 105 15.26 -10.93 -13.98
C GLY A 105 13.77 -11.23 -14.16
N LEU A 106 12.90 -10.23 -14.02
CA LEU A 106 11.44 -10.39 -14.15
C LEU A 106 11.05 -10.87 -15.55
N ALA A 107 11.66 -10.32 -16.61
CA ALA A 107 11.37 -10.74 -17.98
C ALA A 107 11.78 -12.20 -18.25
N GLY A 108 12.81 -12.70 -17.56
CA GLY A 108 13.19 -14.11 -17.60
C GLY A 108 12.13 -15.00 -16.96
N SER A 109 11.74 -14.66 -15.72
CA SER A 109 10.69 -15.39 -15.00
C SER A 109 9.34 -15.39 -15.72
N MET A 110 8.99 -14.32 -16.44
CA MET A 110 7.74 -14.28 -17.23
C MET A 110 7.77 -15.25 -18.41
N LYS A 111 8.92 -15.39 -19.09
CA LYS A 111 9.10 -16.37 -20.17
C LYS A 111 9.03 -17.81 -19.65
N ASP A 112 9.57 -18.06 -18.46
CA ASP A 112 9.54 -19.39 -17.83
C ASP A 112 8.10 -19.86 -17.53
N VAL A 113 7.16 -18.92 -17.32
CA VAL A 113 5.73 -19.19 -17.09
C VAL A 113 4.91 -19.06 -18.40
N GLY A 114 5.56 -18.95 -19.56
CA GLY A 114 4.91 -18.94 -20.88
C GLY A 114 4.31 -17.60 -21.30
N ILE A 115 4.69 -16.49 -20.65
CA ILE A 115 4.22 -15.15 -21.02
C ILE A 115 5.20 -14.54 -22.04
N GLU A 116 4.81 -14.53 -23.32
CA GLU A 116 5.63 -13.99 -24.42
C GLU A 116 5.47 -12.47 -24.63
N ARG A 117 4.55 -11.82 -23.90
CA ARG A 117 4.27 -10.39 -24.03
C ARG A 117 5.36 -9.56 -23.34
N THR A 118 5.71 -8.42 -23.94
CA THR A 118 6.61 -7.43 -23.31
C THR A 118 5.94 -6.78 -22.10
N VAL A 119 6.75 -6.35 -21.12
CA VAL A 119 6.23 -5.69 -19.91
C VAL A 119 5.39 -4.44 -20.24
N PRO A 120 5.81 -3.55 -21.16
CA PRO A 120 4.98 -2.42 -21.60
C PRO A 120 3.62 -2.83 -22.17
N SER A 121 3.56 -3.93 -22.94
CA SER A 121 2.29 -4.42 -23.50
C SER A 121 1.34 -4.95 -22.42
N ILE A 122 1.88 -5.57 -21.36
CA ILE A 122 1.08 -6.06 -20.24
C ILE A 122 0.54 -4.89 -19.43
N VAL A 123 1.37 -3.87 -19.18
CA VAL A 123 0.92 -2.64 -18.53
C VAL A 123 -0.18 -1.95 -19.37
N GLY A 124 -0.02 -1.89 -20.69
CA GLY A 124 -1.07 -1.40 -21.59
C GLY A 124 -2.38 -2.19 -21.51
N LEU A 125 -2.30 -3.52 -21.44
CA LEU A 125 -3.47 -4.40 -21.26
C LEU A 125 -4.16 -4.16 -19.91
N ILE A 126 -3.39 -3.99 -18.84
CA ILE A 126 -3.92 -3.63 -17.52
C ILE A 126 -4.67 -2.29 -17.64
N VAL A 127 -4.05 -1.25 -18.21
CA VAL A 127 -4.69 0.05 -18.40
C VAL A 127 -5.97 -0.03 -19.23
N PHE A 128 -6.01 -0.86 -20.28
CA PHE A 128 -7.23 -1.10 -21.06
C PHE A 128 -8.39 -1.60 -20.16
N TRP A 129 -8.15 -2.66 -19.39
CA TRP A 129 -9.16 -3.22 -18.49
C TRP A 129 -9.56 -2.25 -17.38
N LEU A 130 -8.66 -1.38 -16.95
CA LEU A 130 -8.96 -0.36 -15.94
C LEU A 130 -9.88 0.73 -16.47
N PHE A 131 -9.59 1.28 -17.66
CA PHE A 131 -10.50 2.22 -18.32
C PHE A 131 -11.86 1.57 -18.61
N MET A 132 -11.88 0.27 -18.91
CA MET A 132 -13.12 -0.50 -19.01
C MET A 132 -13.89 -0.54 -17.70
N CYS A 133 -13.25 -0.86 -16.58
CA CYS A 133 -13.89 -0.84 -15.27
C CYS A 133 -14.49 0.53 -14.95
N VAL A 134 -13.78 1.62 -15.25
CA VAL A 134 -14.30 3.00 -15.08
C VAL A 134 -15.53 3.24 -15.97
N SER A 135 -15.51 2.74 -17.20
CA SER A 135 -16.63 2.87 -18.14
C SER A 135 -17.85 2.06 -17.69
N PHE A 136 -17.65 0.84 -17.19
CA PHE A 136 -18.69 0.03 -16.58
C PHE A 136 -19.25 0.67 -15.31
N MET A 137 -18.39 1.23 -14.45
CA MET A 137 -18.81 1.98 -13.27
C MET A 137 -19.73 3.15 -13.65
N ALA A 138 -19.35 3.94 -14.65
CA ALA A 138 -20.19 5.03 -15.15
C ALA A 138 -21.53 4.51 -15.70
N GLY A 139 -21.52 3.38 -16.41
CA GLY A 139 -22.73 2.70 -16.86
C GLY A 139 -23.64 2.26 -15.70
N PHE A 140 -23.09 1.56 -14.71
CA PHE A 140 -23.84 1.11 -13.52
C PHE A 140 -24.40 2.28 -12.70
N LYS A 141 -23.67 3.39 -12.62
CA LYS A 141 -24.13 4.62 -11.97
C LYS A 141 -25.37 5.19 -12.66
N VAL A 142 -25.40 5.18 -14.00
CA VAL A 142 -26.59 5.60 -14.78
C VAL A 142 -27.77 4.63 -14.62
N LEU A 143 -27.49 3.33 -14.46
CA LEU A 143 -28.52 2.34 -14.12
C LEU A 143 -29.07 2.48 -12.69
N GLY A 144 -28.41 3.26 -11.83
CA GLY A 144 -28.79 3.42 -10.43
C GLY A 144 -28.20 2.36 -9.48
N LEU A 145 -27.24 1.57 -9.94
CA LEU A 145 -26.54 0.56 -9.12
C LEU A 145 -25.35 1.18 -8.37
N ALA A 146 -25.64 2.10 -7.45
CA ALA A 146 -24.62 2.85 -6.70
C ALA A 146 -23.65 1.94 -5.93
N ALA A 147 -24.16 0.91 -5.25
CA ALA A 147 -23.32 -0.03 -4.48
C ALA A 147 -22.29 -0.75 -5.36
N VAL A 148 -22.65 -1.11 -6.60
CA VAL A 148 -21.74 -1.78 -7.54
C VAL A 148 -20.73 -0.78 -8.10
N SER A 149 -21.16 0.44 -8.45
CA SER A 149 -20.23 1.48 -8.92
C SER A 149 -19.22 1.87 -7.83
N ASP A 150 -19.65 1.98 -6.58
CA ASP A 150 -18.80 2.36 -5.46
C ASP A 150 -17.76 1.28 -5.14
N ALA A 151 -18.16 0.00 -5.19
CA ALA A 151 -17.24 -1.13 -5.04
C ALA A 151 -16.16 -1.13 -6.14
N ILE A 152 -16.55 -0.91 -7.40
CA ILE A 152 -15.59 -0.79 -8.52
C ILE A 152 -14.70 0.45 -8.32
N GLN A 153 -15.24 1.55 -7.77
CA GLN A 153 -14.48 2.78 -7.54
C GLN A 153 -13.36 2.59 -6.53
N GLN A 154 -13.61 1.82 -5.47
CA GLN A 154 -12.55 1.45 -4.53
C GLN A 154 -11.42 0.72 -5.23
N VAL A 155 -11.73 -0.28 -6.07
CA VAL A 155 -10.73 -1.02 -6.86
C VAL A 155 -9.96 -0.08 -7.81
N VAL A 156 -10.65 0.86 -8.46
CA VAL A 156 -10.00 1.83 -9.35
C VAL A 156 -9.06 2.75 -8.57
N ASN A 157 -9.43 3.17 -7.36
CA ASN A 157 -8.59 4.03 -6.52
C ASN A 157 -7.31 3.33 -6.01
N TYR A 158 -7.23 1.99 -6.05
CA TYR A 158 -6.00 1.26 -5.75
C TYR A 158 -4.97 1.31 -6.88
N ILE A 159 -5.37 1.60 -8.12
CA ILE A 159 -4.50 1.57 -9.29
C ILE A 159 -3.35 2.59 -9.21
N PRO A 160 -3.59 3.88 -8.89
CA PRO A 160 -2.51 4.86 -8.81
C PRO A 160 -1.46 4.44 -7.77
N ASN A 161 -1.93 3.93 -6.62
CA ASN A 161 -1.07 3.42 -5.57
C ASN A 161 -0.24 2.21 -6.03
N LEU A 162 -0.83 1.30 -6.82
CA LEU A 162 -0.12 0.15 -7.38
C LEU A 162 0.96 0.57 -8.38
N LEU A 163 0.69 1.59 -9.20
CA LEU A 163 1.69 2.18 -10.09
C LEU A 163 2.85 2.79 -9.29
N ILE A 164 2.54 3.61 -8.28
CA ILE A 164 3.56 4.24 -7.42
C ILE A 164 4.39 3.16 -6.72
N ALA A 165 3.75 2.15 -6.13
CA ALA A 165 4.44 1.04 -5.47
C ALA A 165 5.41 0.30 -6.42
N THR A 166 4.97 0.04 -7.65
CA THR A 166 5.81 -0.60 -8.68
C THR A 166 7.03 0.27 -9.01
N VAL A 167 6.84 1.57 -9.22
CA VAL A 167 7.93 2.52 -9.49
C VAL A 167 8.90 2.57 -8.32
N VAL A 168 8.40 2.64 -7.08
CA VAL A 168 9.21 2.66 -5.87
C VAL A 168 10.08 1.41 -5.75
N ILE A 169 9.54 0.22 -6.05
CA ILE A 169 10.32 -1.03 -6.04
C ILE A 169 11.44 -0.97 -7.08
N VAL A 170 11.11 -0.60 -8.32
CA VAL A 170 12.09 -0.55 -9.42
C VAL A 170 13.22 0.42 -9.09
N VAL A 171 12.88 1.65 -8.70
CA VAL A 171 13.85 2.68 -8.34
C VAL A 171 14.64 2.27 -7.09
N GLY A 172 13.97 1.73 -6.08
CA GLY A 172 14.60 1.29 -4.83
C GLY A 172 15.63 0.17 -5.04
N LEU A 173 15.29 -0.84 -5.86
CA LEU A 173 16.22 -1.92 -6.20
C LEU A 173 17.37 -1.44 -7.09
N LEU A 174 17.13 -0.48 -8.00
CA LEU A 174 18.19 0.15 -8.80
C LEU A 174 19.21 0.84 -7.88
N VAL A 175 18.73 1.66 -6.94
CA VAL A 175 19.57 2.35 -5.96
C VAL A 175 20.31 1.34 -5.07
N ALA A 176 19.63 0.29 -4.61
CA ALA A 176 20.25 -0.77 -3.80
C ALA A 176 21.40 -1.47 -4.55
N ASN A 177 21.21 -1.79 -5.84
CA ASN A 177 22.24 -2.41 -6.68
C ASN A 177 23.42 -1.46 -6.95
N LEU A 178 23.15 -0.19 -7.21
CA LEU A 178 24.21 0.81 -7.37
C LEU A 178 25.06 0.92 -6.10
N LEU A 179 24.41 1.02 -4.94
CA LEU A 179 25.11 1.13 -3.66
C LEU A 179 25.89 -0.15 -3.33
N ARG A 180 25.34 -1.33 -3.64
CA ARG A 180 26.05 -2.61 -3.53
C ARG A 180 27.36 -2.59 -4.31
N GLY A 181 27.34 -2.11 -5.56
CA GLY A 181 28.56 -2.01 -6.40
C GLY A 181 29.60 -1.06 -5.81
N ILE A 182 29.16 0.11 -5.31
CA ILE A 182 30.04 1.09 -4.66
C ILE A 182 30.68 0.50 -3.40
N ILE A 183 29.89 -0.16 -2.55
CA ILE A 183 30.35 -0.74 -1.28
C ILE A 183 31.31 -1.90 -1.54
N ALA A 184 30.99 -2.80 -2.47
CA ALA A 184 31.86 -3.92 -2.83
C ALA A 184 33.23 -3.42 -3.31
N THR A 185 33.23 -2.46 -4.25
CA THR A 185 34.46 -1.90 -4.81
C THR A 185 35.28 -1.14 -3.77
N SER A 186 34.62 -0.41 -2.87
CA SER A 186 35.31 0.36 -1.82
C SER A 186 35.91 -0.54 -0.75
N ALA A 187 35.17 -1.57 -0.32
CA ALA A 187 35.63 -2.52 0.68
C ALA A 187 36.78 -3.41 0.14
N ASP A 188 36.71 -3.81 -1.13
CA ASP A 188 37.77 -4.58 -1.78
C ASP A 188 39.08 -3.78 -1.90
N ARG A 189 38.99 -2.47 -2.21
CA ARG A 189 40.16 -1.56 -2.24
C ARG A 189 40.86 -1.42 -0.88
N VAL A 190 40.14 -1.59 0.22
CA VAL A 190 40.69 -1.52 1.59
C VAL A 190 41.20 -2.89 2.07
N GLY A 191 41.08 -3.94 1.24
CA GLY A 191 41.55 -5.29 1.55
C GLY A 191 40.63 -6.05 2.52
N LEU A 192 39.34 -5.68 2.60
CA LEU A 192 38.39 -6.38 3.46
C LEU A 192 38.00 -7.72 2.82
N SER A 193 38.40 -8.82 3.44
CA SER A 193 38.06 -10.19 3.01
C SER A 193 36.55 -10.48 2.98
N TYR A 194 35.73 -9.65 3.64
CA TYR A 194 34.27 -9.77 3.68
C TYR A 194 33.54 -8.69 2.84
N ALA A 195 34.23 -8.02 1.91
CA ALA A 195 33.68 -6.95 1.08
C ALA A 195 32.35 -7.31 0.39
N ASN A 196 32.27 -8.51 -0.21
CA ASN A 196 31.07 -8.98 -0.88
C ASN A 196 29.89 -9.22 0.07
N GLN A 197 30.17 -9.68 1.30
CA GLN A 197 29.13 -9.93 2.31
C GLN A 197 28.58 -8.60 2.83
N LEU A 198 29.45 -7.61 3.06
CA LEU A 198 29.04 -6.27 3.49
C LEU A 198 28.16 -5.60 2.42
N ALA A 199 28.58 -5.68 1.16
CA ALA A 199 27.80 -5.15 0.03
C ALA A 199 26.44 -5.85 -0.13
N ALA A 200 26.40 -7.18 0.03
CA ALA A 200 25.15 -7.93 -0.01
C ALA A 200 24.22 -7.57 1.16
N ALA A 201 24.75 -7.41 2.37
CA ALA A 201 23.97 -6.97 3.53
C ALA A 201 23.34 -5.59 3.29
N SER A 202 24.10 -4.63 2.76
CA SER A 202 23.57 -3.31 2.40
C SER A 202 22.48 -3.38 1.34
N TYR A 203 22.64 -4.25 0.34
CA TYR A 203 21.60 -4.50 -0.66
C TYR A 203 20.30 -5.00 -0.03
N TYR A 204 20.36 -6.02 0.83
CA TYR A 204 19.15 -6.58 1.46
C TYR A 204 18.46 -5.57 2.38
N VAL A 205 19.22 -4.75 3.10
CA VAL A 205 18.65 -3.67 3.92
C VAL A 205 17.89 -2.67 3.05
N LEU A 206 18.51 -2.14 1.99
CA LEU A 206 17.86 -1.17 1.09
C LEU A 206 16.68 -1.78 0.32
N ALA A 207 16.81 -3.03 -0.12
CA ALA A 207 15.73 -3.76 -0.77
C ALA A 207 14.54 -3.94 0.17
N SER A 208 14.78 -4.32 1.44
CA SER A 208 13.72 -4.47 2.45
C SER A 208 12.99 -3.16 2.72
N ILE A 209 13.72 -2.04 2.81
CA ILE A 209 13.12 -0.69 2.97
C ILE A 209 12.28 -0.32 1.74
N SER A 210 12.79 -0.59 0.54
CA SER A 210 12.06 -0.29 -0.71
C SER A 210 10.76 -1.09 -0.81
N ILE A 211 10.81 -2.38 -0.44
CA ILE A 211 9.64 -3.26 -0.38
C ILE A 211 8.64 -2.75 0.68
N TYR A 212 9.13 -2.35 1.85
CA TYR A 212 8.29 -1.77 2.90
C TYR A 212 7.56 -0.49 2.43
N ILE A 213 8.27 0.45 1.79
CA ILE A 213 7.65 1.70 1.28
C ILE A 213 6.58 1.38 0.23
N ALA A 214 6.86 0.43 -0.66
CA ALA A 214 5.89 -0.01 -1.67
C ALA A 214 4.67 -0.69 -1.02
N ALA A 215 4.88 -1.55 -0.03
CA ALA A 215 3.80 -2.20 0.72
C ALA A 215 2.92 -1.18 1.45
N LYS A 216 3.51 -0.17 2.10
CA LYS A 216 2.78 0.93 2.76
C LYS A 216 1.90 1.70 1.77
N THR A 217 2.38 1.89 0.54
CA THR A 217 1.63 2.62 -0.49
C THR A 217 0.37 1.85 -0.92
N LEU A 218 0.44 0.52 -0.92
CA LEU A 218 -0.69 -0.36 -1.20
C LEU A 218 -1.65 -0.48 -0.01
N VAL A 219 -1.13 -0.64 1.20
CA VAL A 219 -1.92 -0.85 2.41
C VAL A 219 -1.53 0.21 3.45
N PRO A 220 -2.27 1.32 3.54
CA PRO A 220 -1.97 2.41 4.46
C PRO A 220 -1.94 1.98 5.93
N GLU A 221 -2.69 0.93 6.29
CA GLU A 221 -2.76 0.37 7.65
C GLU A 221 -1.41 -0.22 8.12
N LEU A 222 -0.45 -0.47 7.23
CA LEU A 222 0.90 -0.96 7.58
C LEU A 222 1.81 0.12 8.23
N GLU A 223 1.26 1.25 8.64
CA GLU A 223 2.01 2.35 9.26
C GLU A 223 2.72 1.92 10.55
N LEU A 224 2.06 1.12 11.40
CA LEU A 224 2.64 0.60 12.64
C LEU A 224 3.86 -0.29 12.38
N VAL A 225 3.80 -1.14 11.34
CA VAL A 225 4.92 -2.00 10.92
C VAL A 225 6.12 -1.13 10.52
N GLY A 226 5.86 0.02 9.90
CA GLY A 226 6.88 0.99 9.55
C GLY A 226 7.61 1.61 10.71
N GLN A 227 6.87 2.03 11.73
CA GLN A 227 7.46 2.61 12.93
C GLN A 227 8.33 1.59 13.67
N LEU A 228 7.88 0.34 13.78
CA LEU A 228 8.67 -0.75 14.36
C LEU A 228 9.95 -1.02 13.57
N LEU A 229 9.84 -1.09 12.24
CA LEU A 229 10.98 -1.29 11.35
C LEU A 229 11.98 -0.12 11.43
N LEU A 230 11.48 1.12 11.48
CA LEU A 230 12.30 2.32 11.64
C LEU A 230 13.04 2.31 12.98
N ILE A 231 12.36 2.00 14.09
CA ILE A 231 12.98 1.91 15.41
C ILE A 231 14.03 0.79 15.43
N ALA A 232 13.74 -0.37 14.82
CA ALA A 232 14.69 -1.48 14.74
C ALA A 232 15.95 -1.11 13.96
N PHE A 233 15.81 -0.51 12.77
CA PHE A 233 16.95 -0.05 11.97
C PHE A 233 17.69 1.12 12.63
N ALA A 234 16.99 2.04 13.29
CA ALA A 234 17.61 3.11 14.05
C ALA A 234 18.44 2.56 15.21
N GLY A 235 17.92 1.58 15.95
CA GLY A 235 18.65 0.90 17.02
C GLY A 235 19.88 0.16 16.51
N LEU A 236 19.76 -0.54 15.39
CA LEU A 236 20.90 -1.23 14.76
C LEU A 236 21.96 -0.23 14.27
N ALA A 237 21.54 0.84 13.59
CA ALA A 237 22.44 1.89 13.12
C ALA A 237 23.17 2.57 14.29
N LEU A 238 22.46 2.86 15.38
CA LEU A 238 23.04 3.44 16.59
C LEU A 238 24.02 2.46 17.25
N GLY A 239 23.65 1.19 17.37
CA GLY A 239 24.51 0.14 17.91
C GLY A 239 25.81 -0.04 17.11
N CYS A 240 25.70 -0.16 15.78
CA CYS A 240 26.86 -0.23 14.89
C CYS A 240 27.70 1.05 14.96
N GLY A 241 27.06 2.22 14.97
CA GLY A 241 27.73 3.51 15.09
C GLY A 241 28.53 3.64 16.39
N LEU A 242 27.96 3.23 17.52
CA LEU A 242 28.65 3.22 18.81
C LEU A 242 29.78 2.20 18.85
N ALA A 243 29.56 0.99 18.33
CA ALA A 243 30.59 -0.05 18.29
C ALA A 243 31.82 0.39 17.48
N LEU A 244 31.60 0.96 16.29
CA LEU A 244 32.67 1.47 15.43
C LEU A 244 33.32 2.75 16.01
N GLY A 245 32.52 3.66 16.56
CA GLY A 245 33.00 4.92 17.13
C GLY A 245 33.84 4.71 18.39
N LEU A 246 33.37 3.89 19.33
CA LEU A 246 34.10 3.58 20.55
C LEU A 246 35.28 2.65 20.28
N GLY A 247 35.13 1.64 19.40
CA GLY A 247 36.21 0.71 19.05
C GLY A 247 37.33 1.35 18.21
N GLY A 248 37.01 2.35 17.38
CA GLY A 248 37.98 3.08 16.56
C GLY A 248 38.67 4.25 17.28
N ARG A 249 38.27 4.56 18.52
CA ARG A 249 38.74 5.74 19.26
C ARG A 249 40.27 5.82 19.35
N ASP A 250 40.93 4.70 19.67
CA ASP A 250 42.38 4.68 19.85
C ASP A 250 43.13 4.84 18.51
N VAL A 251 42.60 4.24 17.44
CA VAL A 251 43.17 4.38 16.09
C VAL A 251 43.05 5.82 15.60
N VAL A 252 41.87 6.43 15.74
CA VAL A 252 41.63 7.84 15.34
C VAL A 252 42.48 8.79 16.20
N GLY A 253 42.57 8.52 17.51
CA GLY A 253 43.46 9.27 18.42
C GLY A 253 44.92 9.18 17.98
N GLY A 254 45.38 7.99 17.59
CA GLY A 254 46.72 7.77 17.04
C GLY A 254 46.97 8.52 15.73
N ILE A 255 46.00 8.53 14.81
CA ILE A 255 46.07 9.27 13.53
C ILE A 255 46.20 10.77 13.77
N LEU A 256 45.36 11.33 14.65
CA LEU A 256 45.41 12.75 15.00
C LEU A 256 46.73 13.10 15.67
N ALA A 257 47.20 12.28 16.62
CA ALA A 257 48.50 12.49 17.26
C ALA A 257 49.64 12.43 16.23
N GLY A 258 49.58 11.50 15.27
CA GLY A 258 50.55 11.38 14.19
C GLY A 258 50.62 12.62 13.29
N TYR A 259 49.47 13.25 13.02
CA TYR A 259 49.43 14.52 12.29
C TYR A 259 50.20 15.62 13.02
N TYR A 260 50.02 15.76 14.35
CA TYR A 260 50.77 16.76 15.13
C TYR A 260 52.26 16.43 15.27
N ILE A 261 52.61 15.15 15.42
CA ILE A 261 54.01 14.72 15.54
C ILE A 261 54.77 14.98 14.23
N ARG A 262 54.16 14.73 13.06
CA ARG A 262 54.78 15.05 11.76
C ARG A 262 55.10 16.53 11.58
N GLN A 263 54.39 17.43 12.26
CA GLN A 263 54.68 18.86 12.22
C GLN A 263 55.84 19.25 13.16
N ARG A 264 56.12 18.45 14.19
CA ARG A 264 57.12 18.75 15.23
C ARG A 264 58.44 18.03 15.05
N PHE A 265 58.42 16.82 14.48
CA PHE A 265 59.57 15.95 14.34
C PHE A 265 59.69 15.46 12.89
N GLN A 266 60.92 15.44 12.38
CA GLN A 266 61.27 14.96 11.05
C GLN A 266 62.14 13.71 11.14
N ALA A 267 62.23 12.98 10.03
CA ALA A 267 63.14 11.83 9.94
C ALA A 267 64.59 12.30 10.14
N GLY A 268 65.30 11.66 11.06
CA GLY A 268 66.66 12.01 11.48
C GLY A 268 66.73 12.70 12.85
N ASP A 269 65.62 13.20 13.38
CA ASP A 269 65.62 13.86 14.69
C ASP A 269 65.95 12.87 15.80
N HIS A 270 66.86 13.25 16.69
CA HIS A 270 67.14 12.49 17.90
C HIS A 270 66.09 12.84 18.95
N VAL A 271 65.44 11.81 19.48
CA VAL A 271 64.32 11.96 20.41
C VAL A 271 64.51 11.04 21.59
N ARG A 272 64.23 11.55 22.79
CA ARG A 272 64.21 10.77 24.01
C ARG A 272 62.80 10.66 24.55
N LEU A 273 62.35 9.42 24.74
CA LEU A 273 61.06 9.10 25.32
C LEU A 273 61.27 8.21 26.55
N GLY A 274 61.27 8.83 27.73
CA GLY A 274 61.58 8.16 28.99
C GLY A 274 63.02 7.66 29.03
N GLU A 275 63.18 6.34 29.15
CA GLU A 275 64.49 5.67 29.16
C GLU A 275 64.97 5.23 27.77
N MET A 276 64.12 5.33 26.73
CA MET A 276 64.50 5.01 25.36
C MET A 276 64.99 6.26 24.64
N GLU A 277 66.16 6.16 24.02
CA GLU A 277 66.80 7.20 23.23
C GLU A 277 67.14 6.65 21.85
N GLY A 278 66.83 7.41 20.81
CA GLY A 278 67.04 6.97 19.43
C GLY A 278 66.67 8.03 18.40
N THR A 279 66.80 7.68 17.14
CA THR A 279 66.55 8.57 16.00
C THR A 279 65.22 8.25 15.34
N VAL A 280 64.42 9.28 15.04
CA VAL A 280 63.16 9.12 14.30
C VAL A 280 63.48 8.67 12.88
N ARG A 281 63.01 7.48 12.50
CA ARG A 281 63.12 7.00 11.12
C ARG A 281 61.94 7.46 10.28
N GLU A 282 60.74 7.24 10.79
CA GLU A 282 59.49 7.57 10.08
C GLU A 282 58.37 7.84 11.07
N VAL A 283 57.65 8.94 10.86
CA VAL A 283 56.41 9.23 11.58
C VAL A 283 55.24 8.73 10.74
N GLY A 284 54.73 7.55 11.09
CA GLY A 284 53.56 6.94 10.46
C GLY A 284 52.24 7.54 10.94
N PRO A 285 51.09 7.08 10.40
CA PRO A 285 49.77 7.59 10.80
C PRO A 285 49.45 7.30 12.27
N VAL A 286 49.62 6.06 12.72
CA VAL A 286 49.22 5.62 14.07
C VAL A 286 50.41 5.52 15.02
N ALA A 287 51.60 5.21 14.51
CA ALA A 287 52.81 5.02 15.28
C ALA A 287 54.03 5.63 14.57
N THR A 288 55.03 6.02 15.36
CA THR A 288 56.34 6.51 14.92
C THR A 288 57.37 5.42 15.13
N ILE A 289 58.23 5.21 14.13
CA ILE A 289 59.32 4.24 14.19
C ILE A 289 60.58 4.97 14.60
N ILE A 290 61.15 4.55 15.73
CA ILE A 290 62.41 5.06 16.27
C ILE A 290 63.45 3.95 16.17
N GLU A 291 64.67 4.30 15.77
CA GLU A 291 65.82 3.42 15.75
C GLU A 291 66.76 3.75 16.90
N SER A 292 67.13 2.73 17.68
CA SER A 292 68.09 2.83 18.78
C SER A 292 69.20 1.81 18.56
N GLU A 293 70.44 2.19 18.84
CA GLU A 293 71.60 1.32 18.72
C GLU A 293 71.95 0.74 20.10
N HIS A 294 71.90 -0.58 20.22
CA HIS A 294 72.28 -1.30 21.44
C HIS A 294 73.14 -2.51 21.07
N ASP A 295 74.28 -2.69 21.74
CA ASP A 295 75.22 -3.79 21.48
C ASP A 295 75.73 -3.87 20.02
N GLY A 296 75.85 -2.72 19.34
CA GLY A 296 76.26 -2.61 17.93
C GLY A 296 75.21 -3.05 16.91
N LEU A 297 73.97 -3.32 17.36
CA LEU A 297 72.84 -3.69 16.50
C LEU A 297 71.76 -2.61 16.53
N MET A 298 71.19 -2.32 15.35
CA MET A 298 70.10 -1.36 15.20
C MET A 298 68.76 -2.01 15.51
N HIS A 299 68.08 -1.53 16.55
CA HIS A 299 66.75 -1.99 16.95
C HIS A 299 65.68 -0.98 16.54
N ARG A 300 64.60 -1.46 15.91
CA ARG A 300 63.43 -0.65 15.54
C ARG A 300 62.33 -0.78 16.58
N HIS A 301 61.91 0.34 17.13
CA HIS A 301 60.81 0.42 18.09
C HIS A 301 59.64 1.18 17.47
N SER A 302 58.47 0.55 17.42
CA SER A 302 57.23 1.19 16.97
C SER A 302 56.49 1.76 18.16
N ILE A 303 56.50 3.09 18.31
CA ILE A 303 55.87 3.80 19.43
C ILE A 303 54.55 4.41 18.96
N PRO A 304 53.41 4.13 19.63
CA PRO A 304 52.14 4.77 19.32
C PRO A 304 52.25 6.31 19.40
N ASN A 305 51.76 7.00 18.37
CA ASN A 305 51.82 8.46 18.30
C ASN A 305 51.10 9.13 19.48
N ALA A 306 50.00 8.54 19.94
CA ALA A 306 49.26 9.01 21.10
C ALA A 306 50.12 9.02 22.39
N MET A 307 51.07 8.08 22.51
CA MET A 307 51.99 7.99 23.65
C MET A 307 53.08 9.07 23.56
N MET A 308 53.68 9.25 22.38
CA MET A 308 54.70 10.30 22.17
C MET A 308 54.17 11.71 22.45
N LEU A 309 52.91 11.98 22.10
CA LEU A 309 52.29 13.28 22.37
C LEU A 309 52.00 13.48 23.88
N LYS A 310 51.71 12.40 24.61
CA LYS A 310 51.29 12.44 26.02
C LYS A 310 52.47 12.49 26.99
N ASP A 311 53.51 11.70 26.74
CA ASP A 311 54.63 11.52 27.67
C ASP A 311 55.73 12.58 27.51
N GLY A 312 55.61 13.46 26.50
CA GLY A 312 56.49 14.60 26.29
C GLY A 312 57.87 14.18 25.79
N VAL A 313 58.06 14.24 24.47
CA VAL A 313 59.36 13.99 23.84
C VAL A 313 60.30 15.17 24.08
N ARG A 314 61.52 14.89 24.54
CA ARG A 314 62.61 15.88 24.68
C ARG A 314 63.75 15.59 23.74
#